data_AF-A0AAU5GKV6-F1
#
_entry.id   AF-A0AAU5GKV6-F1
#
_cell.length_a   1.000
_cell.length_b   1.000
_cell.length_c   1.000
_cell.angle_alpha   90.00
_cell.angle_beta   90.00
_cell.angle_gamma   90.00
#
_symmetry.space_group_name_H-M   'P 1'
#
loop_
_entity.id
_entity.type
_entity.pdbx_description
1 polymer ?
#
loop_
_entity_poly.entity_id
_entity_poly.type
_entity_poly.pdbx_seq_one_letter_code
_entity_poly.pdbx_strand_id
1 'polypeptide(L)'
;MVSRTGLIRTVIALLAVLLWAPVSTAATAQAAPAAAADECRALAPGASAAAERAIAAACAEVAAGTWYTWAGGHGAQPGPTYGQVDPTDPASEHDPERRGFDCSGLVRYAYAQATGSDILNGVASQQYYTHRAADRFTAAQGLAPLLPGDLLAYGTSQKLHHIAIYLGAGKMVEAKQSGTKLMVSDVRLGGGYFGAVRVNTGEVTGHIHQTWGTGVWTKAEPALKAARVYAFPNSTTIRVECQKHAEKVTAEGYENDVWSYLPDYKAWVTNIYIKGPAWLEGVPECKS
;
A
#
# COMPACT_ATOMS: atom_id res chain seq x y z
N MET A 1 -28.55 -13.34 -105.93
CA MET A 1 -28.84 -13.46 -104.47
C MET A 1 -27.51 -13.42 -103.73
N VAL A 2 -27.36 -12.49 -102.77
CA VAL A 2 -26.39 -12.45 -101.64
C VAL A 2 -24.89 -12.31 -102.05
N SER A 3 -24.16 -11.19 -101.87
CA SER A 3 -23.91 -10.26 -100.75
C SER A 3 -22.81 -10.69 -99.76
N ARG A 4 -21.85 -9.77 -99.57
CA ARG A 4 -21.00 -9.47 -98.39
C ARG A 4 -19.75 -10.32 -98.11
N THR A 5 -18.54 -9.76 -98.29
CA THR A 5 -17.68 -8.97 -97.35
C THR A 5 -17.11 -9.71 -96.14
N GLY A 6 -15.76 -9.83 -96.14
CA GLY A 6 -14.83 -9.49 -95.05
C GLY A 6 -14.77 -10.36 -93.79
N LEU A 7 -13.56 -10.75 -93.38
CA LEU A 7 -12.95 -10.23 -92.14
C LEU A 7 -11.50 -10.71 -91.95
N ILE A 8 -10.65 -9.73 -91.61
CA ILE A 8 -9.28 -9.85 -91.12
C ILE A 8 -9.31 -10.51 -89.74
N ARG A 9 -8.45 -11.51 -89.52
CA ARG A 9 -8.30 -12.19 -88.22
C ARG A 9 -7.28 -11.43 -87.36
N THR A 10 -7.77 -10.73 -86.34
CA THR A 10 -6.95 -10.17 -85.26
C THR A 10 -6.86 -11.19 -84.12
N VAL A 11 -5.63 -11.58 -83.74
CA VAL A 11 -5.36 -12.42 -82.56
C VAL A 11 -5.22 -11.49 -81.35
N ILE A 12 -6.10 -11.64 -80.36
CA ILE A 12 -5.99 -10.94 -79.05
C ILE A 12 -5.49 -11.97 -78.04
N ALA A 13 -4.33 -11.70 -77.44
CA ALA A 13 -3.78 -12.46 -76.32
C ALA A 13 -4.50 -12.09 -75.02
N LEU A 14 -5.03 -13.09 -74.30
CA LEU A 14 -5.59 -12.94 -72.97
C LEU A 14 -4.48 -13.01 -71.92
N LEU A 15 -4.17 -11.87 -71.29
CA LEU A 15 -3.40 -11.78 -70.04
C LEU A 15 -4.37 -11.89 -68.86
N ALA A 16 -4.32 -13.01 -68.13
CA ALA A 16 -5.01 -13.18 -66.86
C ALA A 16 -4.18 -12.54 -65.74
N VAL A 17 -4.64 -11.41 -65.21
CA VAL A 17 -4.07 -10.78 -64.01
C VAL A 17 -4.77 -11.38 -62.79
N LEU A 18 -4.06 -12.21 -62.03
CA LEU A 18 -4.50 -12.70 -60.71
C LEU A 18 -4.28 -11.59 -59.68
N LEU A 19 -5.36 -10.91 -59.30
CA LEU A 19 -5.37 -9.97 -58.17
C LEU A 19 -5.41 -10.76 -56.86
N TRP A 20 -4.29 -10.79 -56.15
CA TRP A 20 -4.23 -11.27 -54.77
C TRP A 20 -4.60 -10.11 -53.84
N ALA A 21 -5.81 -10.15 -53.26
CA ALA A 21 -6.20 -9.22 -52.22
C ALA A 21 -5.58 -9.65 -50.89
N PRO A 22 -4.90 -8.77 -50.14
CA PRO A 22 -4.44 -9.10 -48.80
C PRO A 22 -5.65 -9.15 -47.88
N VAL A 23 -5.87 -10.31 -47.25
CA VAL A 23 -6.82 -10.45 -46.14
C VAL A 23 -6.18 -9.76 -44.93
N SER A 24 -6.56 -8.52 -44.66
CA SER A 24 -6.23 -7.86 -43.40
C SER A 24 -7.06 -8.49 -42.28
N THR A 25 -6.46 -9.41 -41.55
CA THR A 25 -6.97 -9.82 -40.24
C THR A 25 -6.74 -8.67 -39.26
N ALA A 26 -7.73 -7.79 -39.14
CA ALA A 26 -7.79 -6.86 -38.03
C ALA A 26 -7.89 -7.69 -36.74
N ALA A 27 -6.78 -7.82 -36.02
CA ALA A 27 -6.77 -8.36 -34.68
C ALA A 27 -7.66 -7.45 -33.81
N THR A 28 -8.81 -7.95 -33.40
CA THR A 28 -9.62 -7.30 -32.38
C THR A 28 -8.82 -7.35 -31.09
N ALA A 29 -8.17 -6.23 -30.74
CA ALA A 29 -7.64 -6.02 -29.41
C ALA A 29 -8.84 -6.09 -28.46
N GLN A 30 -8.93 -7.16 -27.68
CA GLN A 30 -9.89 -7.28 -26.61
C GLN A 30 -9.60 -6.17 -25.61
N ALA A 31 -10.42 -5.12 -25.61
CA ALA A 31 -10.36 -4.09 -24.59
C ALA A 31 -10.51 -4.76 -23.21
N ALA A 32 -9.60 -4.46 -22.28
CA ALA A 32 -9.79 -4.81 -20.89
C ALA A 32 -11.16 -4.26 -20.44
N PRO A 33 -12.00 -5.05 -19.73
CA PRO A 33 -13.39 -4.69 -19.57
C PRO A 33 -13.52 -3.49 -18.63
N ALA A 34 -14.35 -2.52 -19.03
CA ALA A 34 -14.78 -1.38 -18.23
C ALA A 34 -15.35 -1.75 -16.84
N ALA A 35 -15.67 -3.03 -16.61
CA ALA A 35 -16.17 -3.57 -15.34
C ALA A 35 -15.20 -3.40 -14.15
N ALA A 36 -13.88 -3.44 -14.36
CA ALA A 36 -12.92 -3.28 -13.25
C ALA A 36 -12.88 -1.86 -12.66
N ALA A 37 -13.24 -0.84 -13.46
CA ALA A 37 -13.28 0.55 -13.03
C ALA A 37 -14.55 0.88 -12.22
N ASP A 38 -15.69 0.24 -12.52
CA ASP A 38 -16.94 0.41 -11.77
C ASP A 38 -16.91 -0.26 -10.37
N GLU A 39 -16.01 -1.23 -10.17
CA GLU A 39 -15.82 -1.93 -8.90
C GLU A 39 -14.82 -1.24 -7.96
N CYS A 40 -13.96 -0.35 -8.46
CA CYS A 40 -12.97 0.35 -7.65
C CYS A 40 -13.52 1.70 -7.18
N ARG A 41 -14.17 1.70 -6.01
CA ARG A 41 -14.68 2.89 -5.32
C ARG A 41 -14.94 2.56 -3.84
N ALA A 42 -15.40 3.53 -3.05
CA ALA A 42 -15.96 3.22 -1.74
C ALA A 42 -17.27 2.43 -1.93
N LEU A 43 -17.31 1.20 -1.40
CA LEU A 43 -18.39 0.22 -1.52
C LEU A 43 -19.21 0.07 -0.23
N ALA A 44 -18.91 0.86 0.80
CA ALA A 44 -19.68 0.95 2.04
C ALA A 44 -19.77 2.41 2.51
N PRO A 45 -20.78 2.78 3.31
CA PRO A 45 -20.85 4.11 3.90
C PRO A 45 -19.80 4.30 5.02
N GLY A 46 -19.66 5.55 5.48
CA GLY A 46 -18.84 5.90 6.65
C GLY A 46 -17.38 6.24 6.36
N ALA A 47 -16.96 6.19 5.09
CA ALA A 47 -15.67 6.73 4.67
C ALA A 47 -15.58 8.23 5.03
N SER A 48 -14.41 8.67 5.51
CA SER A 48 -14.15 10.11 5.63
C SER A 48 -13.94 10.71 4.24
N ALA A 49 -14.13 12.03 4.09
CA ALA A 49 -13.87 12.70 2.82
C ALA A 49 -12.41 12.51 2.33
N ALA A 50 -11.46 12.38 3.26
CA ALA A 50 -10.07 12.08 2.91
C ALA A 50 -9.90 10.62 2.46
N ALA A 51 -10.55 9.67 3.12
CA ALA A 51 -10.56 8.27 2.69
C ALA A 51 -11.18 8.09 1.30
N GLU A 52 -12.29 8.77 1.01
CA GLU A 52 -12.91 8.75 -0.32
C GLU A 52 -11.96 9.27 -1.40
N ARG A 53 -11.24 10.37 -1.14
CA ARG A 53 -10.22 10.89 -2.07
C ARG A 53 -9.05 9.93 -2.24
N ALA A 54 -8.59 9.28 -1.17
CA ALA A 54 -7.51 8.29 -1.24
C ALA A 54 -7.93 7.09 -2.09
N ILE A 55 -9.14 6.57 -1.86
CA ILE A 55 -9.72 5.49 -2.67
C ILE A 55 -9.83 5.92 -4.13
N ALA A 56 -10.36 7.11 -4.42
CA ALA A 56 -10.49 7.62 -5.78
C ALA A 56 -9.13 7.71 -6.49
N ALA A 57 -8.09 8.18 -5.81
CA ALA A 57 -6.73 8.25 -6.35
C ALA A 57 -6.16 6.85 -6.66
N ALA A 58 -6.32 5.88 -5.74
CA ALA A 58 -5.88 4.51 -5.98
C ALA A 58 -6.65 3.85 -7.13
N CYS A 59 -7.95 4.09 -7.22
CA CYS A 59 -8.81 3.53 -8.26
C CYS A 59 -8.59 4.17 -9.64
N ALA A 60 -8.16 5.43 -9.69
CA ALA A 60 -7.70 6.04 -10.95
C ALA A 60 -6.49 5.29 -11.53
N GLU A 61 -5.57 4.81 -10.68
CA GLU A 61 -4.43 4.01 -11.11
C GLU A 61 -4.83 2.60 -11.57
N VAL A 62 -5.84 1.99 -10.92
CA VAL A 62 -6.45 0.74 -11.42
C VAL A 62 -7.05 0.96 -12.81
N ALA A 63 -7.83 2.04 -12.99
CA ALA A 63 -8.46 2.37 -14.28
C ALA A 63 -7.44 2.69 -15.39
N ALA A 64 -6.31 3.31 -15.03
CA ALA A 64 -5.19 3.55 -15.94
C ALA A 64 -4.46 2.25 -16.34
N GLY A 65 -4.77 1.13 -15.67
CA GLY A 65 -4.07 -0.13 -15.88
C GLY A 65 -2.61 -0.06 -15.45
N THR A 66 -2.31 0.74 -14.42
CA THR A 66 -0.97 0.93 -13.87
C THR A 66 -0.41 -0.41 -13.40
N TRP A 67 0.87 -0.62 -13.66
CA TRP A 67 1.57 -1.85 -13.27
C TRP A 67 1.89 -1.84 -11.77
N TYR A 68 1.88 -3.04 -11.18
CA TYR A 68 2.73 -3.27 -10.02
C TYR A 68 4.20 -3.13 -10.44
N THR A 69 5.02 -2.56 -9.57
CA THR A 69 6.48 -2.66 -9.69
C THR A 69 7.13 -2.64 -8.31
N TRP A 70 8.01 -3.60 -8.03
CA TRP A 70 8.68 -3.74 -6.73
C TRP A 70 9.50 -2.48 -6.39
N ALA A 71 9.35 -1.95 -5.17
CA ALA A 71 9.90 -0.66 -4.73
C ALA A 71 9.35 0.58 -5.48
N GLY A 72 8.32 0.41 -6.30
CA GLY A 72 7.65 1.50 -7.00
C GLY A 72 6.88 2.42 -6.05
N GLY A 73 6.87 3.73 -6.32
CA GLY A 73 6.15 4.71 -5.50
C GLY A 73 6.98 5.36 -4.40
N HIS A 74 8.28 5.02 -4.31
CA HIS A 74 9.19 5.45 -3.25
C HIS A 74 10.20 6.52 -3.68
N GLY A 75 9.89 7.27 -4.75
CA GLY A 75 10.68 8.43 -5.16
C GLY A 75 10.62 9.60 -4.16
N ALA A 76 11.38 10.66 -4.44
CA ALA A 76 11.43 11.86 -3.60
C ALA A 76 10.05 12.50 -3.38
N GLN A 77 9.14 12.37 -4.36
CA GLN A 77 7.74 12.79 -4.27
C GLN A 77 6.82 11.57 -4.42
N PRO A 78 5.64 11.55 -3.77
CA PRO A 78 4.65 10.51 -3.99
C PRO A 78 4.19 10.45 -5.45
N GLY A 79 4.17 9.25 -6.03
CA GLY A 79 3.79 9.04 -7.43
C GLY A 79 4.51 7.85 -8.04
N PRO A 80 4.11 7.40 -9.24
CA PRO A 80 4.63 6.16 -9.81
C PRO A 80 6.10 6.32 -10.20
N THR A 81 6.91 5.31 -9.89
CA THR A 81 8.34 5.23 -10.24
C THR A 81 8.64 3.91 -10.93
N TYR A 82 9.81 3.79 -11.56
CA TYR A 82 10.32 2.48 -11.95
C TYR A 82 10.74 1.70 -10.70
N GLY A 83 10.59 0.38 -10.76
CA GLY A 83 10.94 -0.51 -9.66
C GLY A 83 12.32 -1.12 -9.78
N GLN A 84 12.53 -2.20 -9.05
CA GLN A 84 13.78 -2.96 -8.99
C GLN A 84 13.48 -4.45 -9.07
N VAL A 85 14.47 -5.25 -9.48
CA VAL A 85 14.35 -6.72 -9.40
C VAL A 85 14.41 -7.12 -7.92
N ASP A 86 13.39 -7.85 -7.46
CA ASP A 86 13.45 -8.62 -6.23
C ASP A 86 14.11 -9.97 -6.54
N PRO A 87 15.31 -10.25 -6.02
CA PRO A 87 16.01 -11.52 -6.29
C PRO A 87 15.26 -12.74 -5.75
N THR A 88 14.24 -12.56 -4.91
CA THR A 88 13.41 -13.63 -4.36
C THR A 88 12.12 -13.88 -5.15
N ASP A 89 11.76 -13.00 -6.09
CA ASP A 89 10.58 -13.12 -6.95
C ASP A 89 10.95 -13.01 -8.44
N PRO A 90 10.99 -14.13 -9.18
CA PRO A 90 11.25 -14.12 -10.62
C PRO A 90 10.28 -13.26 -11.43
N ALA A 91 9.05 -13.04 -10.95
CA ALA A 91 8.08 -12.19 -11.66
C ALA A 91 8.49 -10.70 -11.68
N SER A 92 9.46 -10.31 -10.85
CA SER A 92 10.00 -8.95 -10.77
C SER A 92 11.03 -8.61 -11.85
N GLU A 93 11.40 -9.56 -12.73
CA GLU A 93 12.39 -9.35 -13.80
C GLU A 93 12.15 -8.07 -14.62
N HIS A 94 10.87 -7.77 -14.89
CA HIS A 94 10.46 -6.60 -15.69
C HIS A 94 10.04 -5.38 -14.85
N ASP A 95 10.18 -5.41 -13.53
CA ASP A 95 9.83 -4.28 -12.66
C ASP A 95 10.69 -3.03 -12.94
N PRO A 96 12.00 -3.12 -13.26
CA PRO A 96 12.78 -1.97 -13.72
C PRO A 96 12.27 -1.30 -15.00
N GLU A 97 11.46 -2.01 -15.81
CA GLU A 97 10.89 -1.50 -17.07
C GLU A 97 9.47 -0.95 -16.89
N ARG A 98 8.85 -1.22 -15.73
CA ARG A 98 7.47 -0.84 -15.42
C ARG A 98 7.44 0.34 -14.47
N ARG A 99 6.83 1.44 -14.92
CA ARG A 99 6.53 2.59 -14.06
C ARG A 99 5.21 2.34 -13.34
N GLY A 100 5.23 2.33 -12.01
CA GLY A 100 4.07 1.97 -11.20
C GLY A 100 4.32 2.06 -9.70
N PHE A 101 3.65 1.18 -8.96
CA PHE A 101 3.67 1.15 -7.49
C PHE A 101 3.90 -0.25 -6.94
N ASP A 102 4.55 -0.35 -5.79
CA ASP A 102 4.36 -1.48 -4.87
C ASP A 102 3.20 -1.20 -3.90
N CYS A 103 2.96 -2.12 -2.97
CA CYS A 103 1.85 -2.03 -2.02
C CYS A 103 1.85 -0.73 -1.19
N SER A 104 2.98 -0.40 -0.57
CA SER A 104 3.13 0.80 0.25
C SER A 104 3.24 2.06 -0.60
N GLY A 105 3.85 1.98 -1.78
CA GLY A 105 3.94 3.07 -2.73
C GLY A 105 2.55 3.56 -3.18
N LEU A 106 1.63 2.63 -3.44
CA LEU A 106 0.24 2.95 -3.79
C LEU A 106 -0.48 3.65 -2.61
N VAL A 107 -0.36 3.11 -1.39
CA VAL A 107 -0.94 3.72 -0.19
C VAL A 107 -0.38 5.13 0.05
N ARG A 108 0.94 5.30 -0.05
CA ARG A 108 1.62 6.59 0.09
C ARG A 108 1.07 7.60 -0.91
N TYR A 109 1.00 7.23 -2.19
CA TYR A 109 0.46 8.08 -3.24
C TYR A 109 -1.00 8.46 -3.00
N ALA A 110 -1.86 7.48 -2.72
CA ALA A 110 -3.29 7.70 -2.50
C ALA A 110 -3.57 8.70 -1.37
N TYR A 111 -2.90 8.53 -0.22
CA TYR A 111 -3.07 9.45 0.91
C TYR A 111 -2.38 10.80 0.69
N ALA A 112 -1.30 10.86 -0.09
CA ALA A 112 -0.71 12.12 -0.50
C ALA A 112 -1.65 12.92 -1.40
N GLN A 113 -2.33 12.28 -2.36
CA GLN A 113 -3.37 12.93 -3.16
C GLN A 113 -4.55 13.39 -2.30
N ALA A 114 -4.97 12.58 -1.31
CA ALA A 114 -6.10 12.89 -0.45
C ALA A 114 -5.88 14.11 0.47
N THR A 115 -4.63 14.32 0.90
CA THR A 115 -4.25 15.32 1.92
C THR A 115 -3.45 16.49 1.37
N GLY A 116 -2.87 16.35 0.17
CA GLY A 116 -1.92 17.31 -0.40
C GLY A 116 -0.54 17.26 0.25
N SER A 117 -0.21 16.22 1.03
CA SER A 117 1.07 16.09 1.73
C SER A 117 1.49 14.63 1.94
N ASP A 118 2.79 14.35 1.94
CA ASP A 118 3.31 12.99 2.13
C ASP A 118 3.28 12.57 3.61
N ILE A 119 2.15 12.03 4.05
CA ILE A 119 1.90 11.67 5.45
C ILE A 119 2.14 10.19 5.79
N LEU A 120 2.34 9.34 4.77
CA LEU A 120 2.49 7.88 4.91
C LEU A 120 3.69 7.36 4.11
N ASN A 121 4.84 8.04 4.21
CA ASN A 121 6.06 7.56 3.60
C ASN A 121 6.60 6.29 4.29
N GLY A 122 7.31 5.45 3.53
CA GLY A 122 7.93 4.22 4.01
C GLY A 122 7.19 2.95 3.61
N VAL A 123 7.71 1.81 4.05
CA VAL A 123 7.19 0.48 3.73
C VAL A 123 5.91 0.13 4.52
N ALA A 124 5.25 -0.98 4.17
CA ALA A 124 4.03 -1.46 4.82
C ALA A 124 4.07 -1.42 6.36
N SER A 125 5.19 -1.84 6.97
CA SER A 125 5.34 -1.79 8.43
C SER A 125 5.34 -0.37 9.00
N GLN A 126 5.98 0.58 8.35
CA GLN A 126 6.03 1.98 8.79
C GLN A 126 4.66 2.65 8.65
N GLN A 127 3.94 2.36 7.56
CA GLN A 127 2.59 2.86 7.34
C GLN A 127 1.59 2.28 8.33
N TYR A 128 1.67 0.98 8.62
CA TYR A 128 0.84 0.37 9.65
C TYR A 128 1.16 0.98 11.02
N TYR A 129 2.42 1.00 11.45
CA TYR A 129 2.86 1.55 12.74
C TYR A 129 2.99 3.09 12.75
N THR A 130 2.21 3.78 11.93
CA THR A 130 2.21 5.24 11.93
C THR A 130 1.67 5.82 13.25
N HIS A 131 2.26 6.93 13.71
CA HIS A 131 1.71 7.81 14.77
C HIS A 131 0.42 8.52 14.32
N ARG A 132 0.07 8.41 13.04
CA ARG A 132 -1.18 8.92 12.46
C ARG A 132 -2.32 7.90 12.54
N ALA A 133 -2.27 6.94 13.47
CA ALA A 133 -3.36 6.00 13.67
C ALA A 133 -4.49 6.68 14.46
N ALA A 134 -5.66 6.84 13.84
CA ALA A 134 -6.88 7.21 14.56
C ALA A 134 -7.37 6.01 15.39
N ASP A 135 -7.32 4.81 14.79
CA ASP A 135 -7.68 3.54 15.43
C ASP A 135 -6.80 2.40 14.89
N ARG A 136 -6.67 1.33 15.69
CA ARG A 136 -6.06 0.06 15.28
C ARG A 136 -7.01 -1.08 15.56
N PHE A 137 -7.12 -2.00 14.60
CA PHE A 137 -7.99 -3.16 14.67
C PHE A 137 -7.16 -4.43 14.56
N THR A 138 -7.41 -5.35 15.49
CA THR A 138 -6.77 -6.67 15.52
C THR A 138 -7.37 -7.59 14.46
N ALA A 139 -6.62 -8.61 14.04
CA ALA A 139 -7.13 -9.66 13.15
C ALA A 139 -8.44 -10.29 13.65
N ALA A 140 -8.56 -10.49 14.98
CA ALA A 140 -9.74 -11.10 15.60
C ALA A 140 -11.03 -10.27 15.43
N GLN A 141 -10.92 -8.94 15.27
CA GLN A 141 -12.07 -8.07 15.00
C GLN A 141 -12.56 -8.17 13.54
N GLY A 142 -11.75 -8.75 12.65
CA GLY A 142 -12.11 -8.91 11.24
C GLY A 142 -12.38 -7.58 10.54
N LEU A 143 -13.42 -7.55 9.70
CA LEU A 143 -13.82 -6.38 8.92
C LEU A 143 -14.96 -5.58 9.56
N ALA A 144 -15.60 -6.10 10.60
CA ALA A 144 -16.78 -5.50 11.21
C ALA A 144 -16.59 -4.03 11.66
N PRO A 145 -15.45 -3.61 12.26
CA PRO A 145 -15.27 -2.23 12.66
C PRO A 145 -14.69 -1.33 11.55
N LEU A 146 -14.37 -1.91 10.39
CA LEU A 146 -13.64 -1.21 9.34
C LEU A 146 -14.55 -0.37 8.46
N LEU A 147 -14.01 0.76 8.03
CA LEU A 147 -14.64 1.69 7.11
C LEU A 147 -13.78 1.81 5.87
N PRO A 148 -14.36 2.14 4.70
CA PRO A 148 -13.55 2.36 3.51
C PRO A 148 -12.47 3.42 3.78
N GLY A 149 -11.25 3.13 3.34
CA GLY A 149 -10.04 3.88 3.62
C GLY A 149 -9.13 3.23 4.66
N ASP A 150 -9.65 2.39 5.55
CA ASP A 150 -8.81 1.70 6.53
C ASP A 150 -7.75 0.85 5.81
N LEU A 151 -6.51 0.89 6.30
CA LEU A 151 -5.39 0.17 5.71
C LEU A 151 -5.32 -1.23 6.28
N LEU A 152 -5.41 -2.24 5.41
CA LEU A 152 -5.30 -3.65 5.75
C LEU A 152 -3.84 -4.08 5.69
N ALA A 153 -3.30 -4.64 6.77
CA ALA A 153 -1.91 -5.08 6.84
C ALA A 153 -1.78 -6.59 6.91
N TYR A 154 -0.74 -7.11 6.28
CA TYR A 154 -0.48 -8.55 6.19
C TYR A 154 0.95 -8.90 6.58
N GLY A 155 1.09 -10.02 7.27
CA GLY A 155 2.35 -10.58 7.75
C GLY A 155 2.33 -10.78 9.25
N THR A 156 3.47 -10.55 9.90
CA THR A 156 3.62 -10.64 11.36
C THR A 156 3.96 -9.28 11.94
N SER A 157 3.86 -9.14 13.26
CA SER A 157 4.20 -7.89 13.93
C SER A 157 5.62 -7.41 13.60
N GLN A 158 6.57 -8.33 13.38
CA GLN A 158 7.96 -8.02 13.02
C GLN A 158 8.18 -7.87 11.50
N LYS A 159 7.27 -8.37 10.67
CA LYS A 159 7.42 -8.36 9.21
C LYS A 159 6.04 -8.24 8.55
N LEU A 160 5.56 -7.01 8.48
CA LEU A 160 4.42 -6.67 7.63
C LEU A 160 4.93 -6.50 6.21
N HIS A 161 4.54 -7.42 5.34
CA HIS A 161 5.06 -7.53 3.98
C HIS A 161 4.07 -7.01 2.92
N HIS A 162 2.83 -6.71 3.29
CA HIS A 162 1.84 -6.17 2.36
C HIS A 162 0.85 -5.25 3.07
N ILE A 163 0.37 -4.24 2.34
CA ILE A 163 -0.62 -3.27 2.81
C ILE A 163 -1.58 -2.89 1.67
N ALA A 164 -2.87 -2.69 1.97
CA ALA A 164 -3.89 -2.37 0.98
C ALA A 164 -4.94 -1.41 1.56
N ILE A 165 -5.69 -0.72 0.69
CA ILE A 165 -6.77 0.19 1.12
C ILE A 165 -8.11 -0.55 1.08
N TYR A 166 -8.81 -0.64 2.20
CA TYR A 166 -10.13 -1.24 2.28
C TYR A 166 -11.15 -0.39 1.51
N LEU A 167 -11.96 -1.03 0.68
CA LEU A 167 -13.01 -0.37 -0.09
C LEU A 167 -14.38 -0.47 0.59
N GLY A 168 -14.53 -1.29 1.64
CA GLY A 168 -15.85 -1.72 2.10
C GLY A 168 -16.30 -3.01 1.41
N ALA A 169 -17.42 -3.57 1.85
CA ALA A 169 -18.06 -4.75 1.25
C ALA A 169 -17.12 -5.96 1.03
N GLY A 170 -16.10 -6.11 1.88
CA GLY A 170 -15.12 -7.20 1.76
C GLY A 170 -14.14 -7.06 0.59
N LYS A 171 -14.01 -5.87 0.00
CA LYS A 171 -13.09 -5.58 -1.11
C LYS A 171 -11.97 -4.65 -0.67
N MET A 172 -10.84 -4.69 -1.39
CA MET A 172 -9.71 -3.79 -1.23
C MET A 172 -9.08 -3.45 -2.58
N VAL A 173 -8.49 -2.26 -2.69
CA VAL A 173 -7.61 -1.89 -3.80
C VAL A 173 -6.16 -2.11 -3.39
N GLU A 174 -5.38 -2.77 -4.26
CA GLU A 174 -4.00 -3.14 -3.94
C GLU A 174 -3.07 -3.18 -5.16
N ALA A 175 -1.79 -2.97 -4.88
CA ALA A 175 -0.68 -3.38 -5.73
C ALA A 175 -0.19 -4.74 -5.22
N LYS A 176 -0.72 -5.84 -5.77
CA LYS A 176 -0.61 -7.17 -5.15
C LYS A 176 0.80 -7.78 -5.23
N GLN A 177 1.39 -7.83 -6.43
CA GLN A 177 2.66 -8.52 -6.69
C GLN A 177 3.20 -8.23 -8.10
N SER A 178 4.48 -8.52 -8.33
CA SER A 178 5.14 -8.40 -9.63
C SER A 178 4.45 -9.23 -10.71
N GLY A 179 4.54 -8.74 -11.95
CA GLY A 179 3.85 -9.35 -13.10
C GLY A 179 2.35 -9.02 -13.22
N THR A 180 1.79 -8.24 -12.29
CA THR A 180 0.35 -7.88 -12.31
C THR A 180 0.12 -6.38 -12.42
N LYS A 181 -1.10 -5.98 -12.80
CA LYS A 181 -1.56 -4.59 -12.70
C LYS A 181 -2.21 -4.35 -11.34
N LEU A 182 -2.36 -3.08 -10.97
CA LEU A 182 -3.16 -2.70 -9.81
C LEU A 182 -4.59 -3.20 -9.97
N MET A 183 -5.20 -3.65 -8.87
CA MET A 183 -6.47 -4.38 -8.93
C MET A 183 -7.34 -4.17 -7.69
N VAL A 184 -8.63 -4.46 -7.86
CA VAL A 184 -9.54 -4.74 -6.75
C VAL A 184 -9.49 -6.23 -6.45
N SER A 185 -9.45 -6.59 -5.17
CA SER A 185 -9.46 -7.98 -4.71
C SER A 185 -10.42 -8.17 -3.55
N ASP A 186 -10.86 -9.41 -3.33
CA ASP A 186 -11.47 -9.82 -2.07
C ASP A 186 -10.45 -9.71 -0.94
N VAL A 187 -10.91 -9.20 0.20
CA VAL A 187 -10.08 -9.11 1.41
C VAL A 187 -9.76 -10.52 1.90
N ARG A 188 -8.48 -10.75 2.17
CA ARG A 188 -7.97 -12.04 2.64
C ARG A 188 -7.89 -12.02 4.17
N LEU A 189 -8.75 -12.78 4.85
CA LEU A 189 -8.76 -12.88 6.33
C LEU A 189 -8.03 -14.13 6.87
N GLY A 190 -7.27 -14.84 6.03
CA GLY A 190 -6.50 -16.02 6.43
C GLY A 190 -5.32 -15.66 7.35
N GLY A 191 -4.48 -16.64 7.69
CA GLY A 191 -3.41 -16.50 8.70
C GLY A 191 -2.36 -15.42 8.45
N GLY A 192 -2.34 -14.78 7.28
CA GLY A 192 -1.51 -13.61 6.98
C GLY A 192 -2.15 -12.26 7.32
N TYR A 193 -3.45 -12.17 7.64
CA TYR A 193 -4.09 -10.92 8.02
C TYR A 193 -3.66 -10.52 9.43
N PHE A 194 -2.94 -9.40 9.54
CA PHE A 194 -2.44 -8.93 10.83
C PHE A 194 -3.47 -8.05 11.55
N GLY A 195 -4.20 -7.24 10.79
CA GLY A 195 -5.15 -6.28 11.28
C GLY A 195 -5.25 -5.08 10.37
N ALA A 196 -5.85 -4.00 10.87
CA ALA A 196 -6.03 -2.78 10.11
C ALA A 196 -5.70 -1.52 10.93
N VAL A 197 -5.43 -0.42 10.24
CA VAL A 197 -5.24 0.90 10.84
C VAL A 197 -6.12 1.93 10.14
N ARG A 198 -6.83 2.74 10.91
CA ARG A 198 -7.54 3.91 10.42
C ARG A 198 -6.61 5.11 10.44
N VAL A 199 -6.48 5.80 9.31
CA VAL A 199 -5.55 6.92 9.18
C VAL A 199 -6.20 8.22 9.67
N ASN A 200 -5.55 8.90 10.62
CA ASN A 200 -5.79 10.30 10.95
C ASN A 200 -5.10 11.20 9.92
N THR A 201 -5.89 11.79 9.03
CA THR A 201 -5.41 12.71 7.98
C THR A 201 -5.35 14.17 8.45
N GLY A 202 -5.76 14.46 9.68
CA GLY A 202 -5.67 15.78 10.27
C GLY A 202 -4.29 16.08 10.87
N GLU A 203 -4.25 17.16 11.65
CA GLU A 203 -3.10 17.47 12.49
C GLU A 203 -2.92 16.38 13.56
N VAL A 204 -1.67 15.96 13.78
CA VAL A 204 -1.33 15.11 14.92
C VAL A 204 -0.67 15.98 15.97
N THR A 205 -1.28 16.02 17.15
CA THR A 205 -0.81 16.76 18.32
C THR A 205 -0.30 15.80 19.39
N GLY A 206 0.46 16.34 20.34
CA GLY A 206 1.06 15.59 21.46
C GLY A 206 2.58 15.48 21.35
N HIS A 207 3.18 14.69 22.22
CA HIS A 207 4.64 14.53 22.28
C HIS A 207 5.08 13.48 21.26
N ILE A 208 5.57 13.96 20.11
CA ILE A 208 6.03 13.09 19.01
C ILE A 208 7.51 12.82 19.16
N HIS A 209 7.86 11.54 19.23
CA HIS A 209 9.23 11.07 19.34
C HIS A 209 9.51 10.01 18.27
N GLN A 210 10.78 9.68 18.10
CA GLN A 210 11.22 8.65 17.17
C GLN A 210 11.94 7.56 17.96
N THR A 211 11.62 6.30 17.72
CA THR A 211 12.41 5.19 18.27
C THR A 211 13.70 4.97 17.49
N TRP A 212 14.65 4.24 18.06
CA TRP A 212 15.82 3.74 17.34
C TRP A 212 15.94 2.22 17.51
N GLY A 213 16.85 1.61 16.75
CA GLY A 213 17.00 0.16 16.69
C GLY A 213 15.98 -0.52 15.78
N THR A 214 16.02 -1.86 15.79
CA THR A 214 15.13 -2.74 15.03
C THR A 214 14.56 -3.80 15.96
N GLY A 215 13.34 -4.27 15.67
CA GLY A 215 12.69 -5.32 16.46
C GLY A 215 12.33 -4.91 17.90
N VAL A 216 12.13 -3.63 18.17
CA VAL A 216 11.79 -3.11 19.50
C VAL A 216 10.37 -3.55 19.88
N TRP A 217 10.24 -4.30 20.97
CA TRP A 217 8.94 -4.75 21.46
C TRP A 217 8.33 -3.77 22.45
N THR A 218 7.09 -3.36 22.17
CA THR A 218 6.21 -2.72 23.16
C THR A 218 5.62 -3.76 24.12
N LYS A 219 5.22 -3.30 25.30
CA LYS A 219 4.86 -4.12 26.46
C LYS A 219 3.50 -3.72 27.02
N ALA A 220 2.72 -4.68 27.50
CA ALA A 220 1.43 -4.40 28.13
C ALA A 220 1.59 -3.60 29.45
N GLU A 221 2.71 -3.80 30.13
CA GLU A 221 3.11 -3.12 31.36
C GLU A 221 4.57 -2.67 31.24
N PRO A 222 5.03 -1.67 32.02
CA PRO A 222 6.40 -1.16 31.97
C PRO A 222 7.39 -2.09 32.67
N ALA A 223 7.48 -3.32 32.16
CA ALA A 223 8.32 -4.40 32.66
C ALA A 223 8.79 -5.30 31.50
N LEU A 224 10.01 -5.82 31.60
CA LEU A 224 10.63 -6.69 30.60
C LEU A 224 9.89 -8.02 30.45
N LYS A 225 9.32 -8.55 31.54
CA LYS A 225 8.56 -9.81 31.52
C LYS A 225 7.10 -9.63 31.10
N ALA A 226 6.61 -8.39 30.96
CA ALA A 226 5.25 -8.14 30.53
C ALA A 226 4.98 -8.67 29.11
N ALA A 227 3.72 -8.97 28.85
CA ALA A 227 3.25 -9.44 27.55
C ALA A 227 3.66 -8.46 26.43
N ARG A 228 4.08 -9.01 25.30
CA ARG A 228 4.41 -8.25 24.10
C ARG A 228 3.13 -7.81 23.39
N VAL A 229 3.07 -6.57 22.94
CA VAL A 229 1.90 -6.05 22.20
C VAL A 229 2.23 -5.94 20.71
N TYR A 230 3.11 -5.00 20.36
CA TYR A 230 3.60 -4.80 18.99
C TYR A 230 5.13 -4.77 18.94
N ALA A 231 5.72 -5.37 17.92
CA ALA A 231 7.11 -5.17 17.54
C ALA A 231 7.20 -4.04 16.52
N PHE A 232 8.05 -3.06 16.78
CA PHE A 232 8.50 -2.08 15.80
C PHE A 232 9.66 -2.70 15.02
N PRO A 233 9.46 -3.10 13.75
CA PRO A 233 10.51 -3.74 12.96
C PRO A 233 11.66 -2.77 12.68
N ASN A 234 11.32 -1.50 12.53
CA ASN A 234 12.20 -0.40 12.19
C ASN A 234 11.98 0.78 13.15
N SER A 235 12.84 1.80 13.03
CA SER A 235 12.62 3.10 13.65
C SER A 235 11.22 3.61 13.33
N THR A 236 10.45 3.92 14.37
CA THR A 236 9.03 4.22 14.31
C THR A 236 8.78 5.55 14.99
N THR A 237 8.03 6.44 14.32
CA THR A 237 7.54 7.66 14.95
C THR A 237 6.40 7.29 15.87
N ILE A 238 6.46 7.73 17.12
CA ILE A 238 5.53 7.39 18.18
C ILE A 238 5.00 8.65 18.84
N ARG A 239 3.76 8.59 19.31
CA ARG A 239 3.23 9.55 20.26
C ARG A 239 3.42 9.02 21.67
N VAL A 240 3.95 9.85 22.55
CA VAL A 240 4.07 9.56 23.98
C VAL A 240 3.04 10.40 24.72
N GLU A 241 2.20 9.75 25.53
CA GLU A 241 1.21 10.45 26.36
C GLU A 241 1.82 10.84 27.71
N CYS A 242 2.53 9.91 28.34
CA CYS A 242 3.19 10.11 29.62
C CYS A 242 4.36 9.15 29.80
N GLN A 243 5.20 9.40 30.79
CA GLN A 243 6.32 8.54 31.17
C GLN A 243 6.38 8.31 32.69
N LYS A 244 7.07 7.27 33.15
CA LYS A 244 7.32 7.04 34.58
C LYS A 244 8.55 6.17 34.82
N HIS A 245 9.05 6.19 36.05
CA HIS A 245 10.04 5.21 36.52
C HIS A 245 9.38 3.85 36.78
N ALA A 246 10.02 2.77 36.32
CA ALA A 246 9.57 1.39 36.51
C ALA A 246 10.76 0.42 36.49
N GLU A 247 10.64 -0.76 35.85
CA GLU A 247 11.74 -1.73 35.81
C GLU A 247 12.96 -1.15 35.10
N LYS A 248 14.12 -1.20 35.76
CA LYS A 248 15.40 -0.79 35.19
C LYS A 248 15.80 -1.75 34.07
N VAL A 249 16.06 -1.21 32.89
CA VAL A 249 16.50 -1.96 31.70
C VAL A 249 17.97 -1.68 31.44
N THR A 250 18.71 -2.72 31.05
CA THR A 250 20.07 -2.60 30.52
C THR A 250 20.09 -3.23 29.13
N ALA A 251 20.39 -2.44 28.10
CA ALA A 251 20.46 -2.92 26.73
C ALA A 251 21.47 -2.09 25.92
N GLU A 252 22.26 -2.76 25.08
CA GLU A 252 23.19 -2.12 24.14
C GLU A 252 24.18 -1.13 24.79
N GLY A 253 24.60 -1.42 26.04
CA GLY A 253 25.50 -0.55 26.80
C GLY A 253 24.83 0.64 27.48
N TYR A 254 23.51 0.80 27.32
CA TYR A 254 22.69 1.79 27.99
C TYR A 254 21.92 1.19 29.16
N GLU A 255 21.59 2.05 30.12
CA GLU A 255 20.82 1.70 31.28
C GLU A 255 19.82 2.82 31.58
N ASN A 256 18.54 2.47 31.76
CA ASN A 256 17.46 3.42 32.02
C ASN A 256 16.28 2.72 32.71
N ASP A 257 15.63 3.38 33.64
CA ASP A 257 14.44 2.91 34.36
C ASP A 257 13.14 3.63 33.93
N VAL A 258 13.22 4.53 32.95
CA VAL A 258 12.07 5.27 32.44
C VAL A 258 11.35 4.48 31.34
N TRP A 259 10.02 4.46 31.44
CA TRP A 259 9.12 3.88 30.47
C TRP A 259 8.06 4.88 30.02
N SER A 260 7.80 4.91 28.72
CA SER A 260 6.81 5.78 28.08
C SER A 260 5.57 4.99 27.68
N TYR A 261 4.40 5.55 27.97
CA TYR A 261 3.11 5.02 27.51
C TYR A 261 2.76 5.59 26.13
N LEU A 262 2.39 4.69 25.22
CA LEU A 262 2.08 4.99 23.84
C LEU A 262 0.56 4.78 23.60
N PRO A 263 -0.25 5.85 23.51
CA PRO A 263 -1.70 5.73 23.41
C PRO A 263 -2.15 5.00 22.15
N ASP A 264 -1.43 5.19 21.04
CA ASP A 264 -1.75 4.62 19.72
C ASP A 264 -1.62 3.09 19.70
N TYR A 265 -0.91 2.54 20.69
CA TYR A 265 -0.61 1.12 20.82
C TYR A 265 -1.22 0.51 22.08
N LYS A 266 -1.72 1.35 23.00
CA LYS A 266 -2.12 0.96 24.36
C LYS A 266 -1.05 0.11 25.04
N ALA A 267 0.20 0.55 24.91
CA ALA A 267 1.37 -0.21 25.31
C ALA A 267 2.50 0.70 25.80
N TRP A 268 3.45 0.11 26.49
CA TRP A 268 4.64 0.75 27.05
C TRP A 268 5.87 0.43 26.22
N VAL A 269 6.83 1.34 26.19
CA VAL A 269 8.17 1.10 25.66
C VAL A 269 9.19 1.69 26.63
N THR A 270 10.33 1.01 26.80
CA THR A 270 11.43 1.58 27.58
C THR A 270 12.04 2.75 26.81
N ASN A 271 12.36 3.82 27.52
CA ASN A 271 12.96 5.01 26.93
C ASN A 271 14.37 4.76 26.39
N ILE A 272 15.02 3.63 26.71
CA ILE A 272 16.28 3.23 26.06
C ILE A 272 16.12 3.28 24.54
N TYR A 273 14.97 2.85 24.00
CA TYR A 273 14.75 2.79 22.56
C TYR A 273 14.12 4.06 21.97
N ILE A 274 13.95 5.14 22.74
CA ILE A 274 13.44 6.42 22.26
C ILE A 274 14.62 7.37 22.05
N LYS A 275 14.68 8.02 20.87
CA LYS A 275 15.70 9.04 20.61
C LYS A 275 15.46 10.25 21.51
N GLY A 276 16.48 10.63 22.28
CA GLY A 276 16.43 11.77 23.18
C GLY A 276 17.07 11.47 24.54
N PRO A 277 16.87 12.35 25.53
CA PRO A 277 17.28 12.10 26.91
C PRO A 277 16.52 10.92 27.53
N ALA A 278 17.08 10.34 28.61
CA ALA A 278 16.47 9.22 29.33
C ALA A 278 15.05 9.54 29.84
N TRP A 279 14.87 10.77 30.34
CA TRP A 279 13.58 11.38 30.66
C TRP A 279 13.23 12.38 29.56
N LEU A 280 12.11 12.19 28.87
CA LEU A 280 11.71 13.00 27.72
C LEU A 280 11.24 14.39 28.18
N GLU A 281 11.83 15.45 27.65
CA GLU A 281 11.44 16.82 27.97
C GLU A 281 10.01 17.12 27.48
N GLY A 282 9.23 17.81 28.31
CA GLY A 282 7.85 18.20 28.01
C GLY A 282 6.81 17.08 28.14
N VAL A 283 7.22 15.81 28.18
CA VAL A 283 6.32 14.68 28.42
C VAL A 283 5.97 14.60 29.91
N PRO A 284 4.67 14.61 30.29
CA PRO A 284 4.27 14.56 31.68
C PRO A 284 4.54 13.20 32.32
N GLU A 285 4.65 13.18 33.65
CA GLU A 285 4.65 11.94 34.41
C GLU A 285 3.26 11.28 34.38
N CYS A 286 3.20 9.96 34.27
CA CYS A 286 1.95 9.23 34.28
C CYS A 286 1.25 9.36 35.63
N LYS A 287 -0.04 9.73 35.63
CA LYS A 287 -0.86 9.76 36.85
C LYS A 287 -1.02 8.33 37.38
N SER A 288 -0.81 8.16 38.68
CA SER A 288 -0.96 6.89 39.41
C SER A 288 -2.41 6.42 39.48
#